data_AF-A0A934VBS1-F1
#
_entry.id   AF-A0A934VBS1-F1
#
_cell.length_a   1.000
_cell.length_b   1.000
_cell.length_c   1.000
_cell.angle_alpha   90.00
_cell.angle_beta   90.00
_cell.angle_gamma   90.00
#
_symmetry.space_group_name_H-M   'P 1'
#
loop_
_entity.id
_entity.type
_entity.pdbx_description
1 polymer ?
#
loop_
_entity_poly.entity_id
_entity_poly.type
_entity_poly.pdbx_seq_one_letter_code
_entity_poly.pdbx_strand_id
1 'polypeptide(L)'
;MKPKVPLLIGLVLAMSGLAFLYFRHDSKPVPADGASASSPVVTRDLRTEEKPADGPDSNSPIPKTTDPAPPEKAGMTPDMARKLISDFAAENKDLNSRAEFTRGVIKELCESGYSKEAWDLIDPGNGIVRNFGLASFFENADLPPADLLDKIANVPRLDMFTGFSGFLNRYPPDQLSALLDSPEVKRFYSAVGDDLKAVNVKTAVSGVLQIAMNKMAPEERGGTYQLARELDSKGLLEAHDFILIVQRYSNKNIFEQWEDIKAVDLNGWSSNVVKKQRQGMLSDMVAEDAPAAVKGILNGDEDRAGNDLAWALKSWTNLDSQGAADWYKSSQASFSGRQRELVSSSFAEAAISSLEFESARQWAEQIEDAEARRKILENVEQKRIEYEQKSVSK
;
A
#
# COMPACT_ATOMS: atom_id res chain seq x y z
N MET A 1 44.16 -13.16 -15.66
CA MET A 1 42.82 -12.74 -16.16
C MET A 1 41.78 -13.41 -15.27
N LYS A 2 41.00 -12.63 -14.51
CA LYS A 2 39.90 -13.13 -13.66
C LYS A 2 38.57 -12.77 -14.33
N PRO A 3 37.57 -13.66 -14.42
CA PRO A 3 36.28 -13.30 -14.97
C PRO A 3 35.48 -12.51 -13.93
N LYS A 4 34.87 -11.39 -14.37
CA LYS A 4 33.90 -10.62 -13.60
C LYS A 4 32.52 -11.24 -13.82
N VAL A 5 31.87 -11.66 -12.75
CA VAL A 5 30.44 -12.03 -12.74
C VAL A 5 29.63 -10.74 -12.55
N PRO A 6 28.62 -10.42 -13.38
CA PRO A 6 27.80 -9.24 -13.16
C PRO A 6 26.69 -9.53 -12.15
N LEU A 7 26.51 -8.55 -11.26
CA LEU A 7 25.49 -8.44 -10.23
C LEU A 7 24.10 -8.32 -10.88
N LEU A 8 23.21 -9.29 -10.64
CA LEU A 8 21.85 -9.34 -11.16
C LEU A 8 20.87 -9.22 -9.98
N ILE A 9 20.71 -7.99 -9.46
CA ILE A 9 19.81 -7.68 -8.33
C ILE A 9 18.68 -6.70 -8.75
N GLY A 10 18.66 -6.23 -9.99
CA GLY A 10 17.73 -5.15 -10.42
C GLY A 10 16.32 -5.55 -10.88
N LEU A 11 15.98 -6.83 -11.04
CA LEU A 11 14.79 -7.23 -11.82
C LEU A 11 13.52 -7.53 -10.99
N VAL A 12 13.62 -7.67 -9.67
CA VAL A 12 12.46 -8.10 -8.84
C VAL A 12 11.50 -6.94 -8.52
N LEU A 13 11.93 -5.68 -8.61
CA LEU A 13 11.09 -4.50 -8.31
C LEU A 13 10.30 -3.95 -9.51
N ALA A 14 10.57 -4.42 -10.74
CA ALA A 14 9.90 -3.91 -11.94
C ALA A 14 8.50 -4.52 -12.18
N MET A 15 8.21 -5.69 -11.59
CA MET A 15 6.95 -6.41 -11.83
C MET A 15 5.77 -5.83 -11.04
N SER A 16 6.01 -5.14 -9.93
CA SER A 16 4.99 -4.38 -9.19
C SER A 16 4.54 -3.12 -9.96
N GLY A 17 5.37 -2.63 -10.89
CA GLY A 17 5.09 -1.44 -11.70
C GLY A 17 4.28 -1.70 -12.97
N LEU A 18 4.13 -2.95 -13.44
CA LEU A 18 3.38 -3.22 -14.68
C LEU A 18 1.85 -3.16 -14.48
N ALA A 19 1.36 -3.37 -13.25
CA ALA A 19 -0.02 -3.05 -12.90
C ALA A 19 -0.31 -1.53 -12.85
N PHE A 20 0.72 -0.69 -12.77
CA PHE A 20 0.61 0.77 -12.66
C PHE A 20 0.31 1.46 -14.01
N LEU A 21 0.73 0.88 -15.14
CA LEU A 21 0.56 1.50 -16.46
C LEU A 21 -0.77 1.18 -17.14
N TYR A 22 -1.47 0.12 -16.74
CA TYR A 22 -2.75 -0.25 -17.36
C TYR A 22 -3.97 0.54 -16.80
N PHE A 23 -3.86 1.14 -15.61
CA PHE A 23 -5.00 1.77 -14.93
C PHE A 23 -5.11 3.30 -15.09
N ARG A 24 -4.10 3.98 -15.65
CA ARG A 24 -4.10 5.45 -15.75
C ARG A 24 -4.85 6.01 -16.97
N HIS A 25 -5.42 5.17 -17.84
CA HIS A 25 -5.87 5.61 -19.16
C HIS A 25 -7.40 5.80 -19.36
N ASP A 26 -8.25 5.60 -18.34
CA ASP A 26 -9.72 5.66 -18.52
C ASP A 26 -10.50 6.46 -17.46
N SER A 27 -9.98 7.64 -17.07
CA SER A 27 -10.75 8.59 -16.26
C SER A 27 -10.86 9.92 -17.00
N LYS A 28 -11.86 10.05 -17.86
CA LYS A 28 -12.29 11.38 -18.34
C LYS A 28 -13.01 12.09 -17.19
N PRO A 29 -12.75 13.39 -16.94
CA PRO A 29 -13.47 14.15 -15.93
C PRO A 29 -14.95 14.27 -16.33
N VAL A 30 -15.85 13.90 -15.41
CA VAL A 30 -17.28 14.17 -15.50
C VAL A 30 -17.48 15.66 -15.12
N PRO A 31 -18.22 16.47 -15.89
CA PRO A 31 -18.52 17.83 -15.51
C PRO A 31 -19.47 17.83 -14.30
N ALA A 32 -19.16 18.67 -13.31
CA ALA A 32 -20.01 18.90 -12.16
C ALA A 32 -21.15 19.85 -12.56
N ASP A 33 -22.33 19.28 -12.81
CA ASP A 33 -23.60 20.01 -12.78
C ASP A 33 -24.40 19.60 -11.54
N GLY A 34 -24.88 20.60 -10.82
CA GLY A 34 -25.46 20.48 -9.49
C GLY A 34 -26.95 20.14 -9.44
N ALA A 35 -27.50 20.47 -8.25
CA ALA A 35 -28.89 20.42 -7.81
C ALA A 35 -29.35 19.14 -7.08
N SER A 36 -29.26 19.22 -5.75
CA SER A 36 -30.37 19.07 -4.78
C SER A 36 -31.64 18.34 -5.24
N ALA A 37 -31.93 17.19 -4.60
CA ALA A 37 -33.27 16.86 -4.14
C ALA A 37 -33.20 15.73 -3.10
N SER A 38 -33.63 16.05 -1.89
CA SER A 38 -33.95 15.13 -0.80
C SER A 38 -35.13 14.23 -1.17
N SER A 39 -35.08 12.96 -0.77
CA SER A 39 -36.26 12.08 -0.70
C SER A 39 -36.09 10.99 0.36
N PRO A 40 -37.21 10.48 0.92
CA PRO A 40 -37.30 10.10 2.32
C PRO A 40 -36.98 8.63 2.61
N VAL A 41 -36.57 8.40 3.86
CA VAL A 41 -36.37 7.10 4.49
C VAL A 41 -37.69 6.33 4.54
N VAL A 42 -37.75 5.21 3.80
CA VAL A 42 -38.80 4.20 3.91
C VAL A 42 -38.41 3.24 5.03
N THR A 43 -39.13 3.33 6.15
CA THR A 43 -39.12 2.35 7.24
C THR A 43 -39.79 1.06 6.76
N ARG A 44 -39.06 -0.06 6.83
CA ARG A 44 -39.56 -1.38 6.46
C ARG A 44 -39.93 -2.15 7.73
N ASP A 45 -41.21 -2.49 7.83
CA ASP A 45 -41.81 -3.24 8.92
C ASP A 45 -41.17 -4.64 9.10
N LEU A 46 -40.84 -4.94 10.36
CA LEU A 46 -40.48 -6.26 10.85
C LEU A 46 -41.73 -7.14 10.87
N ARG A 47 -41.80 -8.11 9.96
CA ARG A 47 -42.83 -9.15 9.97
C ARG A 47 -42.36 -10.32 10.82
N THR A 48 -43.06 -10.52 11.91
CA THR A 48 -43.08 -11.69 12.78
C THR A 48 -43.31 -12.96 11.95
N GLU A 49 -42.39 -13.92 12.02
CA GLU A 49 -42.63 -15.29 11.56
C GLU A 49 -42.93 -16.22 12.74
N GLU A 50 -44.00 -16.97 12.53
CA GLU A 50 -44.67 -17.85 13.47
C GLU A 50 -43.89 -19.15 13.71
N LYS A 51 -43.96 -19.59 14.95
CA LYS A 51 -43.47 -20.86 15.47
C LYS A 51 -44.51 -21.96 15.20
N PRO A 52 -44.17 -23.11 14.58
CA PRO A 52 -45.03 -24.29 14.63
C PRO A 52 -44.56 -25.31 15.67
N ALA A 53 -45.51 -25.56 16.58
CA ALA A 53 -45.91 -26.80 17.25
C ALA A 53 -44.95 -27.99 17.43
N ASP A 54 -44.88 -28.39 18.69
CA ASP A 54 -44.44 -29.69 19.22
C ASP A 54 -45.23 -30.88 18.61
N GLY A 55 -44.50 -31.95 18.28
CA GLY A 55 -45.03 -33.25 17.88
C GLY A 55 -44.12 -34.39 18.39
N PRO A 56 -44.66 -35.60 18.61
CA PRO A 56 -44.30 -36.45 19.75
C PRO A 56 -43.09 -37.37 19.54
N ASP A 57 -42.44 -37.66 20.68
CA ASP A 57 -41.40 -38.66 20.89
C ASP A 57 -41.77 -40.03 20.30
N SER A 58 -40.96 -40.50 19.35
CA SER A 58 -40.95 -41.89 18.88
C SER A 58 -39.56 -42.47 19.07
N ASN A 59 -39.37 -43.14 20.22
CA ASN A 59 -38.22 -43.99 20.50
C ASN A 59 -38.36 -45.29 19.70
N SER A 60 -37.60 -45.42 18.60
CA SER A 60 -37.31 -46.69 17.96
C SER A 60 -35.80 -46.79 17.72
N PRO A 61 -35.15 -47.95 17.99
CA PRO A 61 -33.71 -48.10 17.79
C PRO A 61 -33.40 -48.15 16.29
N ILE A 62 -32.74 -47.11 15.78
CA ILE A 62 -32.23 -47.06 14.41
C ILE A 62 -31.05 -48.04 14.31
N PRO A 63 -31.04 -48.99 13.35
CA PRO A 63 -29.87 -49.82 13.09
C PRO A 63 -28.72 -48.93 12.65
N LYS A 64 -27.50 -49.16 13.17
CA LYS A 64 -26.27 -48.52 12.66
C LYS A 64 -26.06 -48.90 11.20
N THR A 65 -26.66 -48.13 10.30
CA THR A 65 -26.24 -48.00 8.91
C THR A 65 -24.88 -47.33 8.94
N THR A 66 -23.84 -48.06 8.53
CA THR A 66 -22.59 -47.46 8.06
C THR A 66 -22.97 -46.43 7.00
N ASP A 67 -22.75 -45.15 7.30
CA ASP A 67 -22.91 -44.08 6.34
C ASP A 67 -22.11 -44.45 5.08
N PRO A 68 -22.75 -44.44 3.88
CA PRO A 68 -21.99 -44.54 2.66
C PRO A 68 -21.00 -43.39 2.64
N ALA A 69 -19.72 -43.69 2.38
CA ALA A 69 -18.69 -42.68 2.21
C ALA A 69 -19.23 -41.59 1.27
N PRO A 70 -19.03 -40.29 1.59
CA PRO A 70 -19.44 -39.21 0.71
C PRO A 70 -18.91 -39.51 -0.70
N PRO A 71 -19.72 -39.32 -1.76
CA PRO A 71 -19.25 -39.56 -3.12
C PRO A 71 -17.94 -38.81 -3.33
N GLU A 72 -16.88 -39.53 -3.73
CA GLU A 72 -15.61 -38.94 -4.14
C GLU A 72 -15.93 -37.82 -5.12
N LYS A 73 -15.74 -36.56 -4.70
CA LYS A 73 -15.80 -35.44 -5.64
C LYS A 73 -14.82 -35.79 -6.76
N ALA A 74 -15.28 -35.74 -8.01
CA ALA A 74 -14.44 -35.95 -9.19
C ALA A 74 -13.45 -34.78 -9.33
N GLY A 75 -12.47 -34.70 -8.42
CA GLY A 75 -11.46 -33.67 -8.33
C GLY A 75 -10.27 -33.96 -9.24
N MET A 76 -9.33 -33.01 -9.27
CA MET A 76 -8.09 -33.14 -10.03
C MET A 76 -7.21 -34.24 -9.44
N THR A 77 -6.85 -35.24 -10.24
CA THR A 77 -5.84 -36.24 -9.84
C THR A 77 -4.43 -35.78 -10.20
N PRO A 78 -3.38 -36.30 -9.53
CA PRO A 78 -1.99 -35.97 -9.85
C PRO A 78 -1.60 -36.25 -11.31
N ASP A 79 -2.08 -37.35 -11.89
CA ASP A 79 -1.78 -37.71 -13.28
C ASP A 79 -2.46 -36.77 -14.27
N MET A 80 -3.70 -36.37 -14.00
CA MET A 80 -4.41 -35.35 -14.79
C MET A 80 -3.68 -34.01 -14.73
N ALA A 81 -3.30 -33.55 -13.54
CA ALA A 81 -2.57 -32.30 -13.35
C ALA A 81 -1.24 -32.29 -14.12
N ARG A 82 -0.46 -33.37 -14.02
CA ARG A 82 0.81 -33.53 -14.75
C ARG A 82 0.61 -33.47 -16.26
N LYS A 83 -0.41 -34.18 -16.77
CA LYS A 83 -0.75 -34.18 -18.20
C LYS A 83 -1.16 -32.79 -18.66
N LEU A 84 -2.05 -32.11 -17.93
CA LEU A 84 -2.54 -30.77 -18.28
C LEU A 84 -1.40 -29.74 -18.35
N ILE A 85 -0.53 -29.70 -17.34
CA ILE A 85 0.61 -28.77 -17.33
C ILE A 85 1.56 -29.06 -18.50
N SER A 86 1.84 -30.34 -18.78
CA SER A 86 2.71 -30.75 -19.87
C SER A 86 2.15 -30.38 -21.25
N ASP A 87 0.87 -30.71 -21.50
CA ASP A 87 0.21 -30.44 -22.77
C ASP A 87 0.13 -28.92 -23.03
N PHE A 88 -0.28 -28.15 -22.02
CA PHE A 88 -0.37 -26.69 -22.15
C PHE A 88 1.00 -26.04 -22.40
N ALA A 89 2.07 -26.54 -21.76
CA ALA A 89 3.43 -26.04 -22.01
C ALA A 89 3.98 -26.44 -23.40
N ALA A 90 3.52 -27.56 -23.96
CA ALA A 90 3.86 -27.96 -25.33
C ALA A 90 3.23 -27.01 -26.36
N GLU A 91 1.97 -26.64 -26.16
CA GLU A 91 1.16 -25.83 -27.08
C GLU A 91 1.41 -24.32 -26.92
N ASN A 92 1.60 -23.83 -25.69
CA ASN A 92 1.72 -22.40 -25.39
C ASN A 92 3.15 -22.06 -24.92
N LYS A 93 3.81 -21.12 -25.61
CA LYS A 93 5.18 -20.66 -25.25
C LYS A 93 5.19 -19.39 -24.41
N ASP A 94 4.05 -18.70 -24.27
CA ASP A 94 3.96 -17.51 -23.43
C ASP A 94 4.07 -17.89 -21.94
N LEU A 95 5.06 -17.30 -21.27
CA LEU A 95 5.39 -17.65 -19.88
C LEU A 95 4.33 -17.19 -18.90
N ASN A 96 3.64 -16.07 -19.17
CA ASN A 96 2.58 -15.57 -18.29
C ASN A 96 1.36 -16.50 -18.33
N SER A 97 0.91 -16.86 -19.53
CA SER A 97 -0.19 -17.82 -19.73
C SER A 97 0.10 -19.16 -19.06
N ARG A 98 1.33 -19.67 -19.20
CA ARG A 98 1.76 -20.90 -18.52
C ARG A 98 1.76 -20.77 -17.00
N ALA A 99 2.20 -19.63 -16.47
CA ALA A 99 2.23 -19.38 -15.04
C ALA A 99 0.82 -19.35 -14.44
N GLU A 100 -0.12 -18.64 -15.06
CA GLU A 100 -1.52 -18.60 -14.64
C GLU A 100 -2.20 -19.98 -14.74
N PHE A 101 -1.97 -20.70 -15.85
CA PHE A 101 -2.50 -22.04 -16.01
C PHE A 101 -1.95 -22.99 -14.94
N THR A 102 -0.64 -22.96 -14.69
CA THR A 102 0.01 -23.76 -13.64
C THR A 102 -0.54 -23.40 -12.25
N ARG A 103 -0.73 -22.10 -11.96
CA ARG A 103 -1.34 -21.62 -10.71
C ARG A 103 -2.68 -22.29 -10.45
N GLY A 104 -3.56 -22.32 -11.46
CA GLY A 104 -4.89 -22.92 -11.39
C GLY A 104 -4.84 -24.43 -11.16
N VAL A 105 -3.96 -25.15 -11.87
CA VAL A 105 -3.80 -26.60 -11.69
C VAL A 105 -3.27 -26.94 -10.29
N ILE A 106 -2.25 -26.22 -9.80
CA ILE A 106 -1.70 -26.43 -8.45
C ILE A 106 -2.76 -26.15 -7.38
N LYS A 107 -3.57 -25.10 -7.54
CA LYS A 107 -4.67 -24.77 -6.63
C LYS A 107 -5.67 -25.94 -6.54
N GLU A 108 -6.21 -26.36 -7.67
CA GLU A 108 -7.23 -27.43 -7.73
C GLU A 108 -6.70 -28.75 -7.15
N LEU A 109 -5.42 -29.05 -7.40
CA LEU A 109 -4.78 -30.26 -6.87
C LEU A 109 -4.61 -30.21 -5.34
N CYS A 110 -4.23 -29.05 -4.79
CA CYS A 110 -4.20 -28.82 -3.34
C CYS A 110 -5.61 -28.93 -2.72
N GLU A 111 -6.62 -28.29 -3.33
CA GLU A 111 -8.02 -28.35 -2.88
C GLU A 111 -8.62 -29.76 -2.96
N SER A 112 -8.06 -30.62 -3.82
CA SER A 112 -8.39 -32.04 -3.92
C SER A 112 -7.65 -32.93 -2.90
N GLY A 113 -6.83 -32.35 -2.02
CA GLY A 113 -6.11 -33.07 -0.95
C GLY A 113 -4.72 -33.60 -1.35
N TYR A 114 -4.25 -33.33 -2.58
CA TYR A 114 -2.97 -33.83 -3.11
C TYR A 114 -1.83 -32.82 -2.95
N SER A 115 -1.68 -32.25 -1.75
CA SER A 115 -0.67 -31.22 -1.47
C SER A 115 0.76 -31.72 -1.72
N LYS A 116 1.05 -32.99 -1.41
CA LYS A 116 2.39 -33.55 -1.65
C LYS A 116 2.72 -33.59 -3.14
N GLU A 117 1.81 -34.08 -3.96
CA GLU A 117 1.97 -34.19 -5.41
C GLU A 117 1.97 -32.81 -6.07
N ALA A 118 1.19 -31.86 -5.55
CA ALA A 118 1.21 -30.47 -6.00
C ALA A 118 2.60 -29.83 -5.82
N TRP A 119 3.26 -30.08 -4.68
CA TRP A 119 4.64 -29.63 -4.47
C TRP A 119 5.60 -30.18 -5.52
N ASP A 120 5.49 -31.46 -5.85
CA ASP A 120 6.35 -32.15 -6.83
C ASP A 120 6.10 -31.68 -8.29
N LEU A 121 4.99 -30.97 -8.54
CA LEU A 121 4.66 -30.39 -9.85
C LEU A 121 5.10 -28.93 -10.02
N ILE A 122 5.60 -28.28 -8.96
CA ILE A 122 6.13 -26.92 -9.07
C ILE A 122 7.38 -26.94 -9.96
N ASP A 123 7.43 -26.03 -10.93
CA ASP A 123 8.56 -25.91 -11.87
C ASP A 123 9.89 -25.79 -11.09
N PRO A 124 10.88 -26.67 -11.34
CA PRO A 124 12.15 -26.67 -10.60
C PRO A 124 13.07 -25.52 -11.05
N GLY A 125 12.82 -24.88 -12.19
CA GLY A 125 13.58 -23.76 -12.72
C GLY A 125 13.16 -22.43 -12.10
N ASN A 126 14.05 -21.44 -12.13
CA ASN A 126 13.71 -20.10 -11.69
C ASN A 126 12.80 -19.41 -12.73
N GLY A 127 11.81 -18.64 -12.28
CA GLY A 127 11.01 -17.80 -13.18
C GLY A 127 9.55 -17.66 -12.75
N ILE A 128 8.76 -17.02 -13.61
CA ILE A 128 7.38 -16.66 -13.30
C ILE A 128 6.46 -17.88 -13.11
N VAL A 129 6.68 -18.96 -13.87
CA VAL A 129 5.89 -20.20 -13.73
C VAL A 129 6.07 -20.82 -12.35
N ARG A 130 7.33 -20.93 -11.89
CA ARG A 130 7.67 -21.38 -10.52
C ARG A 130 7.07 -20.46 -9.47
N ASN A 131 7.19 -19.14 -9.63
CA ASN A 131 6.65 -18.18 -8.67
C ASN A 131 5.13 -18.36 -8.49
N PHE A 132 4.39 -18.53 -9.58
CA PHE A 132 2.94 -18.72 -9.53
C PHE A 132 2.57 -20.08 -8.93
N GLY A 133 3.33 -21.14 -9.26
CA GLY A 133 3.17 -22.46 -8.64
C GLY A 133 3.39 -22.41 -7.11
N LEU A 134 4.47 -21.77 -6.66
CA LEU A 134 4.77 -21.59 -5.23
C LEU A 134 3.69 -20.77 -4.53
N ALA A 135 3.31 -19.61 -5.07
CA ALA A 135 2.29 -18.77 -4.48
C ALA A 135 0.96 -19.53 -4.31
N SER A 136 0.54 -20.26 -5.35
CA SER A 136 -0.66 -21.10 -5.32
C SER A 136 -0.56 -22.23 -4.30
N PHE A 137 0.58 -22.91 -4.24
CA PHE A 137 0.82 -23.99 -3.29
C PHE A 137 0.71 -23.49 -1.85
N PHE A 138 1.44 -22.42 -1.49
CA PHE A 138 1.42 -21.92 -0.11
C PHE A 138 0.06 -21.30 0.27
N GLU A 139 -0.69 -20.77 -0.69
CA GLU A 139 -2.06 -20.26 -0.51
C GLU A 139 -3.10 -21.38 -0.28
N ASN A 140 -2.93 -22.57 -0.87
CA ASN A 140 -4.01 -23.58 -0.91
C ASN A 140 -3.66 -24.95 -0.30
N ALA A 141 -2.39 -25.25 -0.03
CA ALA A 141 -1.99 -26.56 0.48
C ALA A 141 -2.63 -26.88 1.83
N ASP A 142 -3.19 -28.07 1.96
CA ASP A 142 -3.74 -28.60 3.21
C ASP A 142 -2.60 -29.16 4.09
N LEU A 143 -1.85 -28.23 4.68
CA LEU A 143 -0.76 -28.51 5.60
C LEU A 143 -0.87 -27.58 6.82
N PRO A 144 -0.42 -28.04 8.01
CA PRO A 144 -0.30 -27.18 9.19
C PRO A 144 0.56 -25.93 8.91
N PRO A 145 0.27 -24.77 9.55
CA PRO A 145 1.05 -23.55 9.36
C PRO A 145 2.55 -23.71 9.62
N ALA A 146 2.93 -24.49 10.64
CA ALA A 146 4.33 -24.77 10.96
C ALA A 146 5.05 -25.48 9.80
N ASP A 147 4.43 -26.51 9.22
CA ASP A 147 5.00 -27.28 8.11
C ASP A 147 5.17 -26.42 6.85
N LEU A 148 4.26 -25.48 6.60
CA LEU A 148 4.37 -24.53 5.49
C LEU A 148 5.51 -23.54 5.69
N LEU A 149 5.62 -22.98 6.89
CA LEU A 149 6.70 -22.05 7.24
C LEU A 149 8.07 -22.74 7.20
N ASP A 150 8.15 -23.99 7.67
CA ASP A 150 9.36 -24.82 7.55
C ASP A 150 9.70 -25.08 6.09
N LYS A 151 8.72 -25.36 5.23
CA LYS A 151 8.93 -25.45 3.78
C LYS A 151 9.46 -24.14 3.20
N ILE A 152 8.90 -22.98 3.58
CA ILE A 152 9.38 -21.67 3.11
C ILE A 152 10.82 -21.41 3.56
N ALA A 153 11.18 -21.79 4.78
CA ALA A 153 12.55 -21.64 5.27
C ALA A 153 13.58 -22.47 4.47
N ASN A 154 13.12 -23.51 3.76
CA ASN A 154 13.97 -24.43 3.00
C ASN A 154 13.88 -24.24 1.47
N VAL A 155 13.14 -23.26 0.95
CA VAL A 155 13.19 -22.91 -0.48
C VAL A 155 14.40 -22.01 -0.79
N PRO A 156 14.85 -21.93 -2.07
CA PRO A 156 15.84 -20.94 -2.46
C PRO A 156 15.48 -19.53 -1.96
N ARG A 157 16.48 -18.76 -1.55
CA ARG A 157 16.29 -17.40 -1.00
C ARG A 157 15.40 -16.48 -1.85
N LEU A 158 15.47 -16.61 -3.19
CA LEU A 158 14.66 -15.81 -4.12
C LEU A 158 13.17 -16.19 -4.11
N ASP A 159 12.82 -17.39 -3.64
CA ASP A 159 11.46 -17.91 -3.58
C ASP A 159 10.78 -17.62 -2.23
N MET A 160 11.55 -17.26 -1.20
CA MET A 160 11.04 -17.08 0.17
C MET A 160 9.94 -16.01 0.24
N PHE A 161 10.11 -14.87 -0.43
CA PHE A 161 9.09 -13.83 -0.50
C PHE A 161 7.79 -14.36 -1.11
N THR A 162 7.87 -15.08 -2.23
CA THR A 162 6.72 -15.65 -2.92
C THR A 162 6.00 -16.66 -2.03
N GLY A 163 6.75 -17.55 -1.37
CA GLY A 163 6.19 -18.54 -0.47
C GLY A 163 5.51 -17.92 0.75
N PHE A 164 6.16 -16.93 1.38
CA PHE A 164 5.59 -16.24 2.53
C PHE A 164 4.35 -15.40 2.16
N SER A 165 4.37 -14.72 1.00
CA SER A 165 3.19 -14.01 0.49
C SER A 165 2.01 -14.96 0.22
N GLY A 166 2.27 -16.12 -0.40
CA GLY A 166 1.27 -17.17 -0.58
C GLY A 166 0.69 -17.66 0.76
N PHE A 167 1.55 -17.89 1.76
CA PHE A 167 1.13 -18.26 3.11
C PHE A 167 0.23 -17.22 3.78
N LEU A 168 0.57 -15.93 3.67
CA LEU A 168 -0.26 -14.86 4.24
C LEU A 168 -1.63 -14.76 3.56
N ASN A 169 -1.72 -15.02 2.25
CA ASN A 169 -2.99 -15.00 1.51
C ASN A 169 -4.00 -16.08 1.95
N ARG A 170 -3.58 -17.09 2.72
CA ARG A 170 -4.48 -18.09 3.33
C ARG A 170 -5.43 -17.48 4.35
N TYR A 171 -5.06 -16.35 4.93
CA TYR A 171 -5.75 -15.77 6.07
C TYR A 171 -6.52 -14.52 5.65
N PRO A 172 -7.74 -14.32 6.17
CA PRO A 172 -8.43 -13.06 5.98
C PRO A 172 -7.62 -11.93 6.64
N PRO A 173 -7.73 -10.69 6.12
CA PRO A 173 -6.92 -9.57 6.60
C PRO A 173 -6.98 -9.37 8.11
N ASP A 174 -8.17 -9.43 8.70
CA ASP A 174 -8.41 -9.25 10.14
C ASP A 174 -7.65 -10.23 11.06
N GLN A 175 -7.16 -11.35 10.51
CA GLN A 175 -6.32 -12.31 11.23
C GLN A 175 -4.81 -12.05 11.08
N LEU A 176 -4.38 -11.19 10.14
CA LEU A 176 -2.96 -11.01 9.83
C LEU A 176 -2.13 -10.51 11.03
N SER A 177 -2.66 -9.57 11.81
CA SER A 177 -1.94 -9.05 12.97
C SER A 177 -1.64 -10.14 14.00
N ALA A 178 -2.66 -10.92 14.36
CA ALA A 178 -2.52 -12.04 15.30
C ALA A 178 -1.61 -13.15 14.73
N LEU A 179 -1.71 -13.45 13.43
CA LEU A 179 -0.86 -14.40 12.74
C LEU A 179 0.61 -14.01 12.79
N LEU A 180 0.94 -12.75 12.48
CA LEU A 180 2.33 -12.26 12.49
C LEU A 180 2.93 -12.28 13.91
N ASP A 181 2.09 -12.17 14.94
CA ASP A 181 2.49 -12.29 16.35
C ASP A 181 2.52 -13.74 16.88
N SER A 182 2.13 -14.73 16.08
CA SER A 182 2.06 -16.13 16.48
C SER A 182 3.44 -16.73 16.81
N PRO A 183 3.51 -17.73 17.72
CA PRO A 183 4.75 -18.46 18.00
C PRO A 183 5.38 -19.10 16.75
N GLU A 184 4.57 -19.58 15.82
CA GLU A 184 4.98 -20.23 14.57
C GLU A 184 5.73 -19.24 13.67
N VAL A 185 5.16 -18.06 13.43
CA VAL A 185 5.81 -17.02 12.62
C VAL A 185 7.09 -16.49 13.29
N LYS A 186 7.09 -16.35 14.62
CA LYS A 186 8.30 -15.96 15.38
C LYS A 186 9.42 -17.00 15.29
N ARG A 187 9.08 -18.30 15.35
CA ARG A 187 10.03 -19.39 15.11
C ARG A 187 10.56 -19.34 13.68
N PHE A 188 9.69 -19.13 12.70
CA PHE A 188 10.09 -18.96 11.29
C PHE A 188 11.08 -17.81 11.11
N TYR A 189 10.81 -16.62 11.68
CA TYR A 189 11.73 -15.48 11.63
C TYR A 189 13.09 -15.79 12.26
N SER A 190 13.09 -16.54 13.36
CA SER A 190 14.33 -16.97 14.00
C SER A 190 15.10 -17.99 13.14
N ALA A 191 14.39 -18.89 12.46
CA ALA A 191 14.98 -19.92 11.61
C ALA A 191 15.61 -19.34 10.33
N VAL A 192 14.99 -18.33 9.71
CA VAL A 192 15.55 -17.68 8.50
C VAL A 192 16.71 -16.72 8.81
N GLY A 193 16.79 -16.20 10.03
CA GLY A 193 17.91 -15.36 10.49
C GLY A 193 18.21 -14.19 9.53
N ASP A 194 19.44 -14.14 9.03
CA ASP A 194 19.91 -13.07 8.13
C ASP A 194 19.15 -13.02 6.77
N ASP A 195 18.53 -14.12 6.36
CA ASP A 195 17.72 -14.19 5.15
C ASP A 195 16.31 -13.62 5.33
N LEU A 196 15.94 -13.14 6.53
CA LEU A 196 14.65 -12.47 6.75
C LEU A 196 14.43 -11.27 5.80
N LYS A 197 15.51 -10.59 5.41
CA LYS A 197 15.43 -9.51 4.40
C LYS A 197 14.91 -10.02 3.05
N ALA A 198 15.18 -11.28 2.70
CA ALA A 198 14.69 -11.91 1.47
C ALA A 198 13.21 -12.31 1.55
N VAL A 199 12.70 -12.57 2.74
CA VAL A 199 11.25 -12.78 2.98
C VAL A 199 10.48 -11.49 2.70
N ASN A 200 11.10 -10.33 2.93
CA ASN A 200 10.52 -9.00 2.73
C ASN A 200 9.09 -8.90 3.30
N VAL A 201 8.99 -9.18 4.61
CA VAL A 201 7.72 -9.29 5.36
C VAL A 201 6.80 -8.10 5.09
N LYS A 202 7.32 -6.88 5.15
CA LYS A 202 6.52 -5.66 4.97
C LYS A 202 5.89 -5.56 3.58
N THR A 203 6.64 -5.88 2.52
CA THR A 203 6.09 -5.92 1.16
C THR A 203 5.08 -7.06 1.00
N ALA A 204 5.30 -8.22 1.64
CA ALA A 204 4.34 -9.32 1.59
C ALA A 204 3.02 -8.92 2.26
N VAL A 205 3.08 -8.32 3.46
CA VAL A 205 1.93 -7.78 4.20
C VAL A 205 1.19 -6.72 3.38
N SER A 206 1.91 -5.74 2.82
CA SER A 206 1.35 -4.73 1.92
C SER A 206 0.61 -5.36 0.74
N GLY A 207 1.20 -6.37 0.10
CA GLY A 207 0.58 -7.10 -1.00
C GLY A 207 -0.77 -7.73 -0.63
N VAL A 208 -0.83 -8.43 0.51
CA VAL A 208 -2.08 -9.06 0.98
C VAL A 208 -3.17 -8.03 1.27
N LEU A 209 -2.82 -6.93 1.96
CA LEU A 209 -3.77 -5.86 2.26
C LEU A 209 -4.35 -5.24 0.98
N GLN A 210 -3.49 -4.94 0.00
CA GLN A 210 -3.92 -4.36 -1.27
C GLN A 210 -4.80 -5.32 -2.08
N ILE A 211 -4.45 -6.62 -2.15
CA ILE A 211 -5.27 -7.63 -2.83
C ILE A 211 -6.65 -7.72 -2.17
N ALA A 212 -6.71 -7.73 -0.84
CA ALA A 212 -7.97 -7.78 -0.12
C ALA A 212 -8.82 -6.53 -0.38
N MET A 213 -8.24 -5.33 -0.26
CA MET A 213 -8.97 -4.08 -0.49
C MET A 213 -9.48 -3.93 -1.93
N ASN A 214 -8.75 -4.45 -2.93
CA ASN A 214 -9.20 -4.45 -4.32
C ASN A 214 -10.44 -5.34 -4.56
N LYS A 215 -10.65 -6.36 -3.73
CA LYS A 215 -11.81 -7.25 -3.81
C LYS A 215 -13.01 -6.74 -3.00
N MET A 216 -12.82 -5.74 -2.13
CA MET A 216 -13.83 -5.16 -1.25
C MET A 216 -14.50 -3.93 -1.86
N ALA A 217 -15.79 -3.77 -1.59
CA ALA A 217 -16.48 -2.51 -1.84
C ALA A 217 -15.88 -1.39 -0.96
N PRO A 218 -15.86 -0.11 -1.41
CA PRO A 218 -15.24 0.98 -0.64
C PRO A 218 -15.68 1.08 0.83
N GLU A 219 -16.97 0.85 1.10
CA GLU A 219 -17.59 0.89 2.43
C GLU A 219 -17.13 -0.26 3.36
N GLU A 220 -16.65 -1.37 2.81
CA GLU A 220 -16.17 -2.53 3.58
C GLU A 220 -14.71 -2.40 4.00
N ARG A 221 -13.97 -1.45 3.41
CA ARG A 221 -12.51 -1.32 3.59
C ARG A 221 -12.10 -0.77 4.96
N GLY A 222 -13.03 -0.24 5.75
CA GLY A 222 -12.75 0.40 7.03
C GLY A 222 -11.98 -0.49 8.00
N GLY A 223 -12.33 -1.78 8.10
CA GLY A 223 -11.62 -2.73 8.95
C GLY A 223 -10.18 -2.97 8.49
N THR A 224 -9.99 -3.25 7.19
CA THR A 224 -8.67 -3.46 6.58
C THR A 224 -7.79 -2.21 6.66
N TYR A 225 -8.40 -1.02 6.63
CA TYR A 225 -7.71 0.25 6.82
C TYR A 225 -7.17 0.39 8.25
N GLN A 226 -7.98 0.09 9.28
CA GLN A 226 -7.52 0.12 10.68
C GLN A 226 -6.39 -0.87 10.92
N LEU A 227 -6.48 -2.05 10.32
CA LEU A 227 -5.41 -3.03 10.34
C LEU A 227 -4.11 -2.50 9.70
N ALA A 228 -4.20 -1.83 8.55
CA ALA A 228 -3.00 -1.25 7.91
C ALA A 228 -2.29 -0.25 8.83
N ARG A 229 -3.05 0.57 9.57
CA ARG A 229 -2.53 1.50 10.58
C ARG A 229 -1.89 0.76 11.76
N GLU A 230 -2.54 -0.28 12.27
CA GLU A 230 -1.98 -1.12 13.34
C GLU A 230 -0.63 -1.71 12.91
N LEU A 231 -0.56 -2.28 11.71
CA LEU A 231 0.65 -2.91 11.18
C LEU A 231 1.78 -1.90 10.92
N ASP A 232 1.45 -0.68 10.48
CA ASP A 232 2.41 0.44 10.39
C ASP A 232 2.97 0.78 11.78
N SER A 233 2.11 0.92 12.79
CA SER A 233 2.54 1.22 14.17
C SER A 233 3.42 0.12 14.80
N LYS A 234 3.28 -1.14 14.35
CA LYS A 234 4.12 -2.28 14.74
C LYS A 234 5.42 -2.37 13.91
N GLY A 235 5.61 -1.52 12.90
CA GLY A 235 6.72 -1.60 11.96
C GLY A 235 6.66 -2.84 11.05
N LEU A 236 5.46 -3.41 10.84
CA LEU A 236 5.20 -4.55 9.96
C LEU A 236 4.69 -4.13 8.57
N LEU A 237 4.44 -2.84 8.38
CA LEU A 237 4.15 -2.21 7.09
C LEU A 237 5.18 -1.10 6.84
N GLU A 238 5.58 -0.89 5.59
CA GLU A 238 6.42 0.27 5.24
C GLU A 238 5.56 1.54 5.17
N ALA A 239 6.08 2.67 5.63
CA ALA A 239 5.41 3.97 5.58
C ALA A 239 4.89 4.32 4.17
N HIS A 240 5.69 4.01 3.15
CA HIS A 240 5.32 4.14 1.74
C HIS A 240 4.06 3.35 1.38
N ASP A 241 3.98 2.11 1.83
CA ASP A 241 2.87 1.22 1.51
C ASP A 241 1.61 1.63 2.26
N PHE A 242 1.74 2.07 3.51
CA PHE A 242 0.63 2.65 4.26
C PHE A 242 0.06 3.89 3.57
N ILE A 243 0.92 4.81 3.13
CA ILE A 243 0.49 6.04 2.43
C ILE A 243 -0.20 5.71 1.10
N LEU A 244 0.34 4.77 0.33
CA LEU A 244 -0.34 4.29 -0.88
C LEU A 244 -1.71 3.68 -0.57
N ILE A 245 -1.82 2.93 0.52
CA ILE A 245 -3.09 2.34 0.93
C ILE A 245 -4.11 3.44 1.26
N VAL A 246 -3.70 4.45 2.02
CA VAL A 246 -4.55 5.60 2.36
C VAL A 246 -5.00 6.32 1.09
N GLN A 247 -4.06 6.66 0.20
CA GLN A 247 -4.36 7.41 -1.02
C GLN A 247 -5.29 6.68 -1.99
N ARG A 248 -5.14 5.36 -2.12
CA ARG A 248 -5.83 4.59 -3.16
C ARG A 248 -7.14 3.95 -2.70
N TYR A 249 -7.21 3.52 -1.45
CA TYR A 249 -8.31 2.67 -0.98
C TYR A 249 -9.19 3.34 0.06
N SER A 250 -8.77 4.47 0.63
CA SER A 250 -9.62 5.25 1.52
C SER A 250 -10.80 5.88 0.77
N ASN A 251 -11.96 5.90 1.41
CA ASN A 251 -13.14 6.66 0.96
C ASN A 251 -13.19 8.09 1.57
N LYS A 252 -12.15 8.46 2.32
CA LYS A 252 -12.00 9.76 2.95
C LYS A 252 -11.63 10.84 1.94
N ASN A 253 -12.01 12.09 2.22
CA ASN A 253 -11.52 13.24 1.46
C ASN A 253 -10.02 13.48 1.72
N ILE A 254 -9.39 14.35 0.94
CA ILE A 254 -7.94 14.56 0.99
C ILE A 254 -7.44 15.08 2.35
N PHE A 255 -8.25 15.86 3.08
CA PHE A 255 -7.91 16.37 4.41
C PHE A 255 -7.99 15.27 5.47
N GLU A 256 -9.01 14.43 5.41
CA GLU A 256 -9.13 13.26 6.29
C GLU A 256 -8.03 12.23 6.01
N GLN A 257 -7.60 12.06 4.76
CA GLN A 257 -6.43 11.24 4.41
C GLN A 257 -5.13 11.84 4.95
N TRP A 258 -4.99 13.16 4.93
CA TRP A 258 -3.85 13.85 5.50
C TRP A 258 -3.71 13.60 7.00
N GLU A 259 -4.81 13.67 7.74
CA GLU A 259 -4.83 13.38 9.18
C GLU A 259 -4.28 11.99 9.51
N ASP A 260 -4.48 11.04 8.60
CA ASP A 260 -3.99 9.69 8.75
C ASP A 260 -2.48 9.55 8.51
N ILE A 261 -1.92 10.33 7.58
CA ILE A 261 -0.52 10.18 7.15
C ILE A 261 0.44 11.19 7.77
N LYS A 262 -0.06 12.30 8.34
CA LYS A 262 0.80 13.40 8.80
C LYS A 262 1.79 12.97 9.89
N ALA A 263 1.41 11.98 10.71
CA ALA A 263 2.21 11.44 11.81
C ALA A 263 3.17 10.29 11.40
N VAL A 264 3.06 9.78 10.18
CA VAL A 264 3.89 8.66 9.70
C VAL A 264 5.36 9.06 9.69
N ASP A 265 6.22 8.21 10.24
CA ASP A 265 7.67 8.44 10.24
C ASP A 265 8.23 8.27 8.82
N LEU A 266 8.96 9.29 8.35
CA LEU A 266 9.57 9.33 7.02
C LEU A 266 11.01 8.77 7.00
N ASN A 267 11.52 8.34 8.15
CA ASN A 267 12.86 7.78 8.27
C ASN A 267 12.95 6.41 7.57
N GLY A 268 13.80 6.29 6.54
CA GLY A 268 14.04 5.02 5.86
C GLY A 268 14.48 5.14 4.39
N TRP A 269 14.69 3.99 3.76
CA TRP A 269 15.13 3.88 2.35
C TRP A 269 14.11 4.45 1.35
N SER A 270 12.84 4.52 1.73
CA SER A 270 11.72 5.03 0.94
C SER A 270 11.48 6.54 1.09
N SER A 271 12.30 7.26 1.87
CA SER A 271 12.06 8.67 2.24
C SER A 271 11.78 9.60 1.05
N ASN A 272 12.46 9.43 -0.08
CA ASN A 272 12.21 10.22 -1.29
C ASN A 272 10.87 9.91 -1.97
N VAL A 273 10.47 8.64 -2.02
CA VAL A 273 9.20 8.24 -2.63
C VAL A 273 8.05 8.70 -1.74
N VAL A 274 8.17 8.47 -0.44
CA VAL A 274 7.19 8.94 0.54
C VAL A 274 7.08 10.47 0.53
N LYS A 275 8.21 11.18 0.49
CA LYS A 275 8.22 12.64 0.38
C LYS A 275 7.46 13.11 -0.86
N LYS A 276 7.67 12.48 -2.01
CA LYS A 276 6.93 12.83 -3.25
C LYS A 276 5.43 12.55 -3.14
N GLN A 277 5.03 11.42 -2.54
CA GLN A 277 3.61 11.11 -2.34
C GLN A 277 2.94 12.09 -1.37
N ARG A 278 3.62 12.41 -0.26
CA ARG A 278 3.18 13.41 0.72
C ARG A 278 3.05 14.80 0.08
N GLN A 279 4.05 15.19 -0.72
CA GLN A 279 4.03 16.43 -1.50
C GLN A 279 2.89 16.47 -2.52
N GLY A 280 2.59 15.35 -3.18
CA GLY A 280 1.43 15.22 -4.07
C GLY A 280 0.12 15.49 -3.32
N MET A 281 -0.07 14.81 -2.18
CA MET A 281 -1.25 14.99 -1.33
C MET A 281 -1.40 16.44 -0.86
N LEU A 282 -0.32 17.09 -0.43
CA LEU A 282 -0.34 18.50 -0.03
C LEU A 282 -0.76 19.42 -1.17
N SER A 283 -0.28 19.16 -2.38
CA SER A 283 -0.70 19.92 -3.57
C SER A 283 -2.19 19.71 -3.87
N ASP A 284 -2.69 18.49 -3.71
CA ASP A 284 -4.11 18.17 -3.93
C ASP A 284 -5.00 18.85 -2.87
N MET A 285 -4.58 18.85 -1.59
CA MET A 285 -5.27 19.60 -0.51
C MET A 285 -5.33 21.08 -0.81
N VAL A 286 -4.23 21.67 -1.28
CA VAL A 286 -4.16 23.09 -1.62
C VAL A 286 -5.06 23.43 -2.82
N ALA A 287 -5.12 22.55 -3.81
CA ALA A 287 -6.02 22.72 -4.95
C ALA A 287 -7.51 22.63 -4.55
N GLU A 288 -7.83 21.87 -3.50
CA GLU A 288 -9.19 21.75 -2.96
C GLU A 288 -9.58 22.93 -2.06
N ASP A 289 -8.77 23.26 -1.03
CA ASP A 289 -8.95 24.41 -0.14
C ASP A 289 -7.60 24.80 0.50
N ALA A 290 -6.91 25.79 -0.11
CA ALA A 290 -5.59 26.20 0.32
C ALA A 290 -5.53 26.79 1.76
N PRO A 291 -6.44 27.70 2.18
CA PRO A 291 -6.52 28.12 3.58
C PRO A 291 -6.69 26.96 4.57
N ALA A 292 -7.57 26.00 4.28
CA ALA A 292 -7.78 24.84 5.14
C ALA A 292 -6.53 23.93 5.17
N ALA A 293 -5.86 23.74 4.03
CA ALA A 293 -4.65 22.92 3.94
C ALA A 293 -3.53 23.48 4.81
N VAL A 294 -3.24 24.77 4.69
CA VAL A 294 -2.20 25.44 5.50
C VAL A 294 -2.55 25.37 6.98
N LYS A 295 -3.81 25.64 7.35
CA LYS A 295 -4.27 25.53 8.75
C LYS A 295 -4.14 24.11 9.29
N GLY A 296 -4.46 23.09 8.49
CA GLY A 296 -4.31 21.68 8.84
C GLY A 296 -2.86 21.28 9.14
N ILE A 297 -1.91 21.81 8.38
CA ILE A 297 -0.47 21.60 8.59
C ILE A 297 0.02 22.32 9.86
N LEU A 298 -0.37 23.58 10.05
CA LEU A 298 0.02 24.41 11.20
C LEU A 298 -0.51 23.89 12.54
N ASN A 299 -1.63 23.17 12.53
CA ASN A 299 -2.19 22.52 13.73
C ASN A 299 -1.52 21.16 14.06
N GLY A 300 -0.54 20.73 13.27
CA GLY A 300 0.21 19.49 13.46
C GLY A 300 1.41 19.61 14.41
N ASP A 301 2.28 18.60 14.37
CA ASP A 301 3.57 18.61 15.06
C ASP A 301 4.47 19.70 14.45
N GLU A 302 4.78 20.73 15.24
CA GLU A 302 5.53 21.92 14.83
C GLU A 302 6.91 21.59 14.24
N ASP A 303 7.56 20.52 14.71
CA ASP A 303 8.91 20.16 14.27
C ASP A 303 8.91 19.55 12.85
N ARG A 304 7.78 18.96 12.44
CA ARG A 304 7.60 18.39 11.09
C ARG A 304 6.92 19.35 10.12
N ALA A 305 6.13 20.29 10.64
CA ALA A 305 5.30 21.19 9.85
C ALA A 305 6.09 22.04 8.84
N GLY A 306 7.35 22.38 9.10
CA GLY A 306 8.11 23.30 8.24
C GLY A 306 8.25 22.86 6.78
N ASN A 307 8.66 21.61 6.54
CA ASN A 307 8.83 21.11 5.16
C ASN A 307 7.50 20.98 4.42
N ASP A 308 6.45 20.54 5.12
CA ASP A 308 5.12 20.38 4.54
C ASP A 308 4.48 21.74 4.25
N LEU A 309 4.66 22.70 5.16
CA LEU A 309 4.17 24.06 5.00
C LEU A 309 4.87 24.76 3.84
N ALA A 310 6.19 24.64 3.73
CA ALA A 310 6.95 25.17 2.61
C ALA A 310 6.43 24.64 1.27
N TRP A 311 6.13 23.34 1.21
CA TRP A 311 5.57 22.74 0.00
C TRP A 311 4.14 23.21 -0.28
N ALA A 312 3.26 23.22 0.72
CA ALA A 312 1.88 23.67 0.55
C ALA A 312 1.80 25.14 0.12
N LEU A 313 2.59 26.02 0.73
CA LEU A 313 2.65 27.44 0.35
C LEU A 313 3.27 27.64 -1.04
N LYS A 314 4.26 26.84 -1.41
CA LYS A 314 4.76 26.82 -2.79
C LYS A 314 3.68 26.40 -3.79
N SER A 315 2.95 25.32 -3.51
CA SER A 315 1.84 24.88 -4.35
C SER A 315 0.76 25.95 -4.45
N TRP A 316 0.41 26.61 -3.34
CA TRP A 316 -0.57 27.69 -3.33
C TRP A 316 -0.07 28.89 -4.13
N THR A 317 1.17 29.31 -3.92
CA THR A 317 1.75 30.47 -4.63
C THR A 317 1.82 30.24 -6.14
N ASN A 318 2.08 29.01 -6.58
CA ASN A 318 2.05 28.63 -7.99
C ASN A 318 0.63 28.64 -8.59
N LEU A 319 -0.41 28.42 -7.78
CA LEU A 319 -1.81 28.45 -8.21
C LEU A 319 -2.40 29.87 -8.15
N ASP A 320 -2.14 30.60 -7.07
CA ASP A 320 -2.63 31.95 -6.78
C ASP A 320 -1.70 32.66 -5.77
N SER A 321 -0.64 33.30 -6.28
CA SER A 321 0.35 34.01 -5.48
C SER A 321 -0.24 35.19 -4.69
N GLN A 322 -1.18 35.91 -5.29
CA GLN A 322 -1.84 37.06 -4.66
C GLN A 322 -2.76 36.59 -3.53
N GLY A 323 -3.57 35.56 -3.76
CA GLY A 323 -4.45 34.98 -2.75
C GLY A 323 -3.67 34.41 -1.55
N ALA A 324 -2.54 33.74 -1.78
CA ALA A 324 -1.68 33.26 -0.70
C ALA A 324 -1.14 34.42 0.17
N ALA A 325 -0.67 35.50 -0.47
CA ALA A 325 -0.15 36.67 0.23
C ALA A 325 -1.24 37.42 1.02
N ASP A 326 -2.42 37.61 0.44
CA ASP A 326 -3.54 38.29 1.10
C ASP A 326 -4.13 37.46 2.25
N TRP A 327 -4.20 36.15 2.09
CA TRP A 327 -4.56 35.24 3.18
C TRP A 327 -3.57 35.34 4.35
N TYR A 328 -2.26 35.36 4.08
CA TYR A 328 -1.28 35.50 5.15
C TYR A 328 -1.42 36.83 5.89
N LYS A 329 -1.54 37.94 5.15
CA LYS A 329 -1.69 39.28 5.76
C LYS A 329 -2.91 39.38 6.67
N SER A 330 -4.01 38.73 6.30
CA SER A 330 -5.25 38.71 7.10
C SER A 330 -5.22 37.70 8.26
N SER A 331 -4.40 36.63 8.16
CA SER A 331 -4.37 35.54 9.14
C SER A 331 -3.20 35.63 10.14
N GLN A 332 -2.12 36.35 9.82
CA GLN A 332 -0.88 36.40 10.60
C GLN A 332 -1.06 36.80 12.07
N ALA A 333 -2.10 37.61 12.38
CA ALA A 333 -2.39 38.04 13.74
C ALA A 333 -2.85 36.87 14.66
N SER A 334 -3.34 35.78 14.06
CA SER A 334 -3.77 34.58 14.78
C SER A 334 -2.64 33.57 15.02
N PHE A 335 -1.47 33.78 14.41
CA PHE A 335 -0.34 32.85 14.49
C PHE A 335 0.57 33.17 15.68
N SER A 336 1.13 32.12 16.29
CA SER A 336 2.24 32.26 17.23
C SER A 336 3.46 32.87 16.52
N GLY A 337 4.42 33.43 17.28
CA GLY A 337 5.66 33.95 16.71
C GLY A 337 6.38 32.91 15.83
N ARG A 338 6.52 31.69 16.36
CA ARG A 338 7.12 30.56 15.63
C ARG A 338 6.34 30.20 14.35
N GLN A 339 5.01 30.20 14.39
CA GLN A 339 4.19 29.93 13.20
C GLN A 339 4.37 31.02 12.14
N ARG A 340 4.45 32.30 12.52
CA ARG A 340 4.74 33.39 11.58
C ARG A 340 6.11 33.20 10.92
N GLU A 341 7.14 32.89 11.70
CA GLU A 341 8.48 32.61 11.16
C GLU A 341 8.47 31.43 10.19
N LEU A 342 7.74 30.36 10.51
CA LEU A 342 7.62 29.18 9.66
C LEU A 342 6.96 29.52 8.31
N VAL A 343 5.89 30.32 8.35
CA VAL A 343 5.17 30.78 7.16
C VAL A 343 6.05 31.72 6.32
N SER A 344 6.69 32.72 6.93
CA SER A 344 7.62 33.63 6.24
C SER A 344 8.79 32.90 5.60
N SER A 345 9.38 31.93 6.31
CA SER A 345 10.45 31.07 5.77
C SER A 345 9.97 30.26 4.56
N SER A 346 8.76 29.70 4.67
CA SER A 346 8.12 28.92 3.62
C SER A 346 7.82 29.75 2.36
N PHE A 347 7.30 30.97 2.52
CA PHE A 347 7.11 31.90 1.40
C PHE A 347 8.43 32.29 0.73
N ALA A 348 9.49 32.53 1.53
CA ALA A 348 10.80 32.81 0.98
C ALA A 348 11.34 31.62 0.15
N GLU A 349 11.22 30.39 0.64
CA GLU A 349 11.63 29.18 -0.11
C GLU A 349 10.80 28.93 -1.37
N ALA A 350 9.50 29.21 -1.33
CA ALA A 350 8.62 29.16 -2.48
C ALA A 350 9.07 30.18 -3.55
N ALA A 351 9.32 31.44 -3.16
CA ALA A 351 9.80 32.49 -4.06
C ALA A 351 11.19 32.16 -4.66
N ILE A 352 12.12 31.60 -3.86
CA ILE A 352 13.42 31.10 -4.36
C ILE A 352 13.20 30.03 -5.44
N SER A 353 12.28 29.08 -5.20
CA SER A 353 11.98 28.01 -6.15
C SER A 353 11.40 28.53 -7.48
N SER A 354 10.71 29.66 -7.44
CA SER A 354 10.11 30.34 -8.59
C SER A 354 11.01 31.42 -9.21
N LEU A 355 12.27 31.54 -8.74
CA LEU A 355 13.26 32.54 -9.17
C LEU A 355 12.85 34.00 -8.88
N GLU A 356 11.95 34.22 -7.93
CA GLU A 356 11.49 35.54 -7.47
C GLU A 356 12.36 36.05 -6.31
N PHE A 357 13.64 36.31 -6.59
CA PHE A 357 14.63 36.57 -5.53
C PHE A 357 14.32 37.80 -4.66
N GLU A 358 13.69 38.84 -5.20
CA GLU A 358 13.33 40.03 -4.43
C GLU A 358 12.16 39.75 -3.47
N SER A 359 11.11 39.08 -3.94
CA SER A 359 10.02 38.60 -3.09
C SER A 359 10.56 37.70 -1.97
N ALA A 360 11.52 36.83 -2.28
CA ALA A 360 12.16 35.97 -1.29
C ALA A 360 12.89 36.75 -0.18
N ARG A 361 13.58 37.85 -0.52
CA ARG A 361 14.22 38.74 0.47
C ARG A 361 13.18 39.41 1.37
N GLN A 362 12.11 39.96 0.78
CA GLN A 362 11.03 40.60 1.52
C GLN A 362 10.36 39.66 2.53
N TRP A 363 10.18 38.38 2.16
CA TRP A 363 9.68 37.36 3.07
C TRP A 363 10.70 36.99 4.14
N ALA A 364 11.98 36.86 3.79
CA ALA A 364 13.04 36.56 4.76
C ALA A 364 13.20 37.66 5.82
N GLU A 365 13.01 38.93 5.47
CA GLU A 365 13.07 40.06 6.40
C GLU A 365 12.00 40.02 7.50
N GLN A 366 10.91 39.29 7.29
CA GLN A 366 9.83 39.13 8.29
C GLN A 366 10.15 38.07 9.36
N ILE A 367 11.24 37.31 9.20
CA ILE A 367 11.65 36.27 10.16
C ILE A 367 12.33 36.95 11.35
N GLU A 368 11.86 36.72 12.58
CA GLU A 368 12.40 37.36 13.78
C GLU A 368 13.79 36.77 14.14
N ASP A 369 13.92 35.43 14.15
CA ASP A 369 15.19 34.73 14.38
C ASP A 369 16.30 35.14 13.39
N ALA A 370 17.37 35.72 13.93
CA ALA A 370 18.43 36.31 13.13
C ALA A 370 19.26 35.26 12.37
N GLU A 371 19.39 34.06 12.92
CA GLU A 371 20.15 32.98 12.27
C GLU A 371 19.38 32.39 11.09
N ALA A 372 18.10 32.08 11.27
CA ALA A 372 17.20 31.59 10.23
C ALA A 372 17.07 32.63 9.09
N ARG A 373 16.83 33.91 9.43
CA ARG A 373 16.81 35.01 8.46
C ARG A 373 18.09 35.06 7.63
N ARG A 374 19.26 35.01 8.30
CA ARG A 374 20.56 35.01 7.62
C ARG A 374 20.72 33.81 6.68
N LYS A 375 20.40 32.59 7.12
CA LYS A 375 20.50 31.38 6.29
C LYS A 375 19.65 31.47 5.02
N ILE A 376 18.43 31.99 5.14
CA ILE A 376 17.55 32.15 3.98
C ILE A 376 18.09 33.21 3.02
N LEU A 377 18.54 34.37 3.53
CA LEU A 377 19.15 35.41 2.69
C LEU A 377 20.42 34.92 1.97
N GLU A 378 21.27 34.13 2.65
CA GLU A 378 22.43 33.48 2.03
C GLU A 378 22.00 32.52 0.91
N ASN A 379 20.96 31.71 1.12
CA ASN A 379 20.40 30.82 0.10
C ASN A 379 19.79 31.57 -1.10
N VAL A 380 19.07 32.67 -0.86
CA VAL A 380 18.55 33.55 -1.92
C VAL A 380 19.69 34.03 -2.81
N GLU A 381 20.76 34.54 -2.20
CA GLU A 381 21.90 35.08 -2.94
C GLU A 381 22.66 33.99 -3.71
N GLN A 382 22.88 32.84 -3.08
CA GLN A 382 23.49 31.69 -3.74
C GLN A 382 22.68 31.26 -4.98
N LYS A 383 21.36 31.13 -4.85
CA LYS A 383 20.47 30.70 -5.95
C LYS A 383 20.40 31.72 -7.08
N ARG A 384 20.46 33.02 -6.75
CA ARG A 384 20.57 34.10 -7.73
C ARG A 384 21.84 33.97 -8.57
N ILE A 385 23.00 33.81 -7.92
CA ILE A 385 24.29 33.63 -8.60
C ILE A 385 24.28 32.38 -9.50
N GLU A 386 23.77 31.24 -9.00
CA GLU A 386 23.63 30.00 -9.78
C GLU A 386 22.77 30.19 -11.04
N TYR A 387 21.68 30.95 -10.94
CA TYR A 387 20.81 31.26 -12.06
C TYR A 387 21.49 32.17 -13.08
N GLU A 388 22.15 33.24 -12.64
CA GLU A 388 22.89 34.16 -13.50
C GLU A 388 24.00 33.43 -14.28
N GLN A 389 24.79 32.59 -13.61
CA GLN A 389 25.83 31.77 -14.25
C GLN A 389 25.27 30.83 -15.33
N LYS A 390 24.13 30.17 -15.05
CA LYS A 390 23.46 29.30 -16.03
C LYS A 390 22.91 30.08 -17.21
N SER A 391 22.44 31.31 -16.99
CA SER A 391 21.86 32.16 -18.05
C SER A 391 22.92 32.68 -19.02
N VAL A 392 24.15 32.93 -18.56
CA VAL A 392 25.29 33.38 -19.39
C VAL A 392 25.90 32.23 -20.21
N SER A 393 25.75 30.99 -19.77
CA SER A 393 26.30 29.80 -20.43
C SER A 393 25.46 29.24 -21.59
N LYS A 394 24.26 29.78 -21.80
CA LYS A 394 23.34 29.42 -22.89
C LYS A 394 23.40 30.47 -23.98
#